data_AF-A0A7W0PI16-F1
#
_entry.id   AF-A0A7W0PI16-F1
#
_cell.length_a   1.000
_cell.length_b   1.000
_cell.length_c   1.000
_cell.angle_alpha   90.00
_cell.angle_beta   90.00
_cell.angle_gamma   90.00
#
_symmetry.space_group_name_H-M   'P 1'
#
loop_
_entity.id
_entity.type
_entity.pdbx_description
1 polymer ?
#
loop_
_entity_poly.entity_id
_entity_poly.type
_entity_poly.pdbx_seq_one_letter_code
_entity_poly.pdbx_strand_id
1 'polypeptide(L)'
;MRKRTVVIGAVLAIVALFVSIGVAFGTPGSGASTVYTARGTVGSATEQIALATPRTVTVTRTVRVKTKQGTVRARVKFQVPGMQSHILCGATACDMVFQVLTIQPGGFTGWHTHPGPTFVALAQGEGTMYRGGGTGCTPTKYAVGAG
;
A
#
# COMPACT_ATOMS: atom_id res chain seq x y z
N MET A 1 13.54 30.79 -44.27
CA MET A 1 13.48 29.40 -43.76
C MET A 1 13.79 29.27 -42.25
N ARG A 2 13.55 30.30 -41.41
CA ARG A 2 13.99 30.31 -39.99
C ARG A 2 12.87 30.20 -38.95
N LYS A 3 11.60 30.28 -39.37
CA LYS A 3 10.43 30.26 -38.46
C LYS A 3 9.83 28.87 -38.23
N ARG A 4 10.07 27.90 -39.13
CA ARG A 4 9.50 26.54 -39.02
C ARG A 4 10.26 25.62 -38.07
N THR A 5 11.57 25.81 -37.93
CA THR A 5 12.42 25.01 -37.03
C THR A 5 12.24 25.36 -35.55
N VAL A 6 11.90 26.61 -35.22
CA VAL A 6 11.64 27.03 -33.83
C VAL A 6 10.35 26.43 -33.28
N VAL A 7 9.32 26.30 -34.12
CA VAL A 7 8.02 25.75 -33.72
C VAL A 7 8.12 24.25 -33.42
N ILE A 8 8.91 23.50 -34.20
CA ILE A 8 9.07 22.05 -33.99
C ILE A 8 9.90 21.76 -32.74
N GLY A 9 10.93 22.57 -32.44
CA GLY A 9 11.71 22.45 -31.22
C GLY A 9 10.90 22.75 -29.95
N ALA A 10 9.99 23.72 -29.99
CA ALA A 10 9.13 24.05 -28.85
C ALA A 10 8.06 22.97 -28.58
N VAL A 11 7.50 22.34 -29.62
CA VAL A 11 6.51 21.27 -29.45
C VAL A 11 7.15 19.99 -28.89
N LEU A 12 8.38 19.65 -29.32
CA LEU A 12 9.11 18.51 -28.76
C LEU A 12 9.61 18.75 -27.32
N ALA A 13 9.89 20.01 -26.95
CA ALA A 13 10.21 20.37 -25.57
C ALA A 13 8.99 20.28 -24.63
N ILE A 14 7.77 20.52 -25.13
CA ILE A 14 6.53 20.36 -24.34
C ILE A 14 6.21 18.88 -24.09
N VAL A 15 6.58 17.98 -25.01
CA VAL A 15 6.43 16.52 -24.81
C VAL A 15 7.48 15.96 -23.86
N ALA A 16 8.66 16.58 -23.77
CA ALA A 16 9.79 16.09 -22.96
C ALA A 16 9.89 16.71 -21.54
N LEU A 17 8.97 17.59 -21.13
CA LEU A 17 8.99 18.22 -19.80
C LEU A 17 8.01 17.61 -18.79
N PHE A 18 7.67 16.33 -18.91
CA PHE A 18 7.02 15.57 -17.83
C PHE A 18 8.06 14.86 -16.94
N VAL A 19 9.02 15.64 -16.42
CA VAL A 19 9.93 15.18 -15.37
C VAL A 19 9.21 15.27 -14.03
N SER A 20 8.65 14.12 -13.63
CA SER A 20 8.56 13.59 -12.26
C SER A 20 8.38 14.57 -11.09
N ILE A 21 7.13 14.87 -10.75
CA ILE A 21 6.72 15.23 -9.37
C ILE A 21 5.37 14.56 -9.09
N GLY A 22 5.36 13.43 -8.36
CA GLY A 22 4.24 12.92 -7.54
C GLY A 22 2.77 13.06 -7.98
N VAL A 23 2.44 13.23 -9.26
CA VAL A 23 1.06 13.38 -9.72
C VAL A 23 0.39 12.02 -9.77
N ALA A 24 -0.75 11.90 -9.09
CA ALA A 24 -1.66 10.78 -9.30
C ALA A 24 -2.23 10.90 -10.73
N PHE A 25 -1.70 10.09 -11.66
CA PHE A 25 -2.29 9.94 -12.99
C PHE A 25 -3.58 9.14 -12.85
N GLY A 26 -4.66 9.64 -13.44
CA GLY A 26 -6.02 9.13 -13.27
C GLY A 26 -6.80 9.17 -14.58
N THR A 27 -7.42 8.07 -15.03
CA THR A 27 -8.58 8.19 -15.94
C THR A 27 -9.84 8.36 -15.09
N PRO A 28 -10.87 9.09 -15.56
CA PRO A 28 -12.13 9.17 -14.84
C PRO A 28 -12.77 7.79 -14.63
N GLY A 29 -13.42 7.59 -13.49
CA GLY A 29 -14.32 6.48 -13.27
C GLY A 29 -15.72 6.74 -13.81
N SER A 30 -16.56 5.71 -13.85
CA SER A 30 -17.98 5.79 -14.18
C SER A 30 -18.78 4.84 -13.29
N GLY A 31 -19.96 5.25 -12.82
CA GLY A 31 -20.79 4.43 -11.94
C GLY A 31 -20.18 4.12 -10.57
N ALA A 32 -19.11 4.81 -10.18
CA ALA A 32 -18.46 4.69 -8.88
C ALA A 32 -18.71 5.97 -8.05
N SER A 33 -19.09 5.81 -6.79
CA SER A 33 -19.29 6.89 -5.83
C SER A 33 -18.55 6.60 -4.53
N THR A 34 -17.84 7.59 -3.98
CA THR A 34 -17.04 7.44 -2.77
C THR A 34 -17.54 8.36 -1.66
N VAL A 35 -17.53 7.85 -0.43
CA VAL A 35 -17.84 8.60 0.78
C VAL A 35 -16.67 8.47 1.74
N TYR A 36 -16.03 9.59 2.09
CA TYR A 36 -15.00 9.63 3.12
C TYR A 36 -15.66 9.54 4.49
N THR A 37 -15.33 8.50 5.26
CA THR A 37 -15.90 8.26 6.59
C THR A 37 -15.02 8.81 7.70
N ALA A 38 -13.70 8.80 7.50
CA ALA A 38 -12.74 9.38 8.44
C ALA A 38 -11.44 9.76 7.72
N ARG A 39 -10.72 10.73 8.27
CA ARG A 39 -9.33 11.06 7.89
C ARG A 39 -8.57 11.50 9.12
N GLY A 40 -7.30 11.17 9.19
CA GLY A 40 -6.43 11.64 10.26
C GLY A 40 -4.99 11.20 10.08
N THR A 41 -4.11 11.91 10.78
CA THR A 41 -2.71 11.52 10.89
C THR A 41 -2.56 10.45 11.96
N VAL A 42 -1.92 9.33 11.62
CA VAL A 42 -1.69 8.22 12.54
C VAL A 42 -0.24 7.79 12.58
N GLY A 43 0.14 7.24 13.73
CA GLY A 43 1.49 6.81 14.00
C GLY A 43 2.40 7.99 14.37
N SER A 44 3.45 7.67 15.12
CA SER A 44 4.51 8.58 15.53
C SER A 44 5.76 7.77 15.84
N ALA A 45 6.88 8.44 16.14
CA ALA A 45 8.09 7.77 16.58
C ALA A 45 7.88 6.84 17.80
N THR A 46 6.83 7.07 18.59
CA THR A 46 6.51 6.31 19.80
C THR A 46 5.25 5.46 19.69
N GLU A 47 4.40 5.68 18.68
CA GLU A 47 3.15 4.93 18.48
C GLU A 47 3.12 4.36 17.07
N GLN A 48 3.02 3.04 16.96
CA GLN A 48 3.04 2.36 15.67
C GLN A 48 1.68 1.72 15.41
N ILE A 49 1.08 2.04 14.28
CA ILE A 49 -0.13 1.39 13.79
C ILE A 49 0.26 0.54 12.58
N ALA A 50 -0.17 -0.72 12.59
CA ALA A 50 0.09 -1.65 11.52
C ALA A 50 -1.15 -2.46 11.16
N LEU A 51 -1.39 -2.62 9.85
CA LEU A 51 -2.23 -3.70 9.34
C LEU A 51 -1.31 -4.89 9.12
N ALA A 52 -1.55 -5.97 9.86
CA ALA A 52 -0.63 -7.09 9.95
C ALA A 52 -1.37 -8.42 10.04
N THR A 53 -0.75 -9.48 9.52
CA THR A 53 -1.25 -10.85 9.66
C THR A 53 -0.51 -11.58 10.79
N PRO A 54 -1.21 -12.33 11.66
CA PRO A 54 -0.56 -13.14 12.68
C PRO A 54 0.45 -14.12 12.06
N ARG A 55 1.61 -14.29 12.70
CA ARG A 55 2.64 -15.23 12.28
C ARG A 55 3.39 -15.77 13.49
N THR A 56 3.74 -17.05 13.49
CA THR A 56 4.64 -17.61 14.49
C THR A 56 6.08 -17.21 14.19
N VAL A 57 6.73 -16.55 15.16
CA VAL A 57 8.12 -16.08 15.05
C VAL A 57 9.00 -16.92 15.96
N THR A 58 10.13 -17.37 15.42
CA THR A 58 11.16 -18.05 16.24
C THR A 58 12.09 -17.01 16.84
N VAL A 59 12.03 -16.85 18.15
CA VAL A 59 12.95 -16.00 18.89
C VAL A 59 14.05 -16.86 19.48
N THR A 60 15.29 -16.44 19.25
CA THR A 60 16.46 -17.06 19.88
C THR A 60 16.92 -16.16 21.02
N ARG A 61 16.91 -16.67 22.26
CA ARG A 61 17.55 -15.97 23.38
C ARG A 61 18.66 -16.79 23.99
N THR A 62 19.69 -16.08 24.44
CA THR A 62 20.72 -16.65 25.30
C THR A 62 20.23 -16.61 26.74
N VAL A 63 19.92 -17.78 27.29
CA VAL A 63 19.62 -17.96 28.71
C VAL A 63 20.93 -18.19 29.45
N ARG A 64 21.11 -17.50 30.57
CA ARG A 64 22.25 -17.69 31.47
C ARG A 64 21.73 -18.22 32.79
N VAL A 65 22.19 -19.39 33.19
CA VAL A 65 21.84 -20.01 34.47
C VAL A 65 23.09 -20.05 35.34
N LYS A 66 23.03 -19.40 36.50
CA LYS A 66 24.08 -19.53 37.52
C LYS A 66 23.84 -20.82 38.30
N THR A 67 24.82 -21.71 38.30
CA THR A 67 24.86 -22.92 39.12
C THR A 67 25.98 -22.81 40.14
N LYS A 68 26.06 -23.77 41.07
CA LYS A 68 27.17 -23.84 42.04
C LYS A 68 28.53 -24.07 41.36
N GLN A 69 28.54 -24.63 40.14
CA GLN A 69 29.75 -24.88 39.34
C GLN A 69 30.12 -23.75 38.36
N GLY A 70 29.36 -22.64 38.32
CA GLY A 70 29.62 -21.51 37.44
C GLY A 70 28.40 -21.06 36.64
N THR A 71 28.61 -20.27 35.58
CA THR A 71 27.51 -19.79 34.73
C THR A 71 27.44 -20.59 33.44
N VAL A 72 26.33 -21.28 33.22
CA VAL A 72 26.03 -21.97 31.95
C VAL A 72 25.28 -21.00 31.04
N ARG A 73 25.69 -20.92 29.77
CA ARG A 73 25.00 -20.14 28.73
C ARG A 73 24.47 -21.08 27.67
N ALA A 74 23.17 -21.02 27.40
CA ALA A 74 22.54 -21.80 26.34
C ALA A 74 21.74 -20.88 25.42
N ARG A 75 21.75 -21.14 24.11
CA ARG A 75 20.80 -20.53 23.17
C ARG A 75 19.54 -21.38 23.15
N VAL A 76 18.44 -20.78 23.56
CA VAL A 76 17.12 -21.40 23.53
C VAL A 76 16.31 -20.74 22.42
N LYS A 77 15.69 -21.57 21.58
CA LYS A 77 14.73 -21.13 20.56
C LYS A 77 13.33 -21.35 21.10
N PHE A 78 12.48 -20.36 21.01
CA PHE A 78 11.07 -20.48 21.36
C PHE A 78 10.22 -19.83 20.27
N GLN A 79 9.07 -20.45 20.01
CA GLN A 79 8.07 -19.96 19.07
C GLN A 79 7.10 -19.07 19.83
N VAL A 80 6.91 -17.84 19.37
CA VAL A 80 5.98 -16.88 19.96
C VAL A 80 5.02 -16.36 18.90
N PRO A 81 3.79 -15.98 19.29
CA PRO A 81 2.94 -15.17 18.43
C PRO A 81 3.65 -13.88 18.06
N GLY A 82 3.72 -13.59 16.77
CA GLY A 82 4.19 -12.33 16.22
C GLY A 82 3.25 -11.86 15.11
N MET A 83 3.62 -10.76 14.48
CA MET A 83 2.84 -10.15 13.41
C MET A 83 3.72 -9.84 12.21
N GLN A 84 3.26 -10.17 11.02
CA GLN A 84 3.85 -9.73 9.76
C GLN A 84 3.12 -8.46 9.30
N SER A 85 3.78 -7.30 9.39
CA SER A 85 3.20 -6.02 8.97
C SER A 85 3.17 -5.90 7.45
N HIS A 86 2.03 -5.45 6.91
CA HIS A 86 1.84 -5.16 5.48
C HIS A 86 1.71 -3.66 5.21
N ILE A 87 1.10 -2.92 6.13
CA ILE A 87 1.05 -1.46 6.13
C ILE A 87 1.56 -0.99 7.49
N LEU A 88 2.48 -0.02 7.49
CA LEU A 88 3.18 0.42 8.68
C LEU A 88 3.23 1.94 8.76
N CYS A 89 2.69 2.49 9.84
CA CYS A 89 2.77 3.90 10.19
C CYS A 89 3.43 4.02 11.57
N GLY A 90 4.52 4.78 11.67
CA GLY A 90 5.36 4.79 12.87
C GLY A 90 6.46 5.86 12.79
N ALA A 91 7.66 5.50 12.33
CA ALA A 91 8.80 6.42 12.25
C ALA A 91 8.47 7.76 11.57
N THR A 92 7.63 7.71 10.53
CA THR A 92 6.95 8.86 9.96
C THR A 92 5.45 8.65 10.12
N ALA A 93 4.75 9.69 10.57
CA ALA A 93 3.30 9.68 10.66
C ALA A 93 2.68 9.57 9.25
N CYS A 94 1.64 8.76 9.11
CA CYS A 94 0.89 8.63 7.87
C CYS A 94 -0.37 9.49 7.92
N ASP A 95 -0.74 10.11 6.80
CA ASP A 95 -2.10 10.59 6.60
C ASP A 95 -2.97 9.43 6.09
N MET A 96 -3.96 9.03 6.88
CA MET A 96 -4.87 7.93 6.57
C MET A 96 -6.26 8.45 6.28
N VAL A 97 -6.90 7.84 5.29
CA VAL A 97 -8.27 8.11 4.88
C VAL A 97 -9.03 6.80 4.83
N PHE A 98 -10.18 6.77 5.50
CA PHE A 98 -11.16 5.71 5.38
C PHE A 98 -12.27 6.18 4.44
N GLN A 99 -12.61 5.32 3.49
CA GLN A 99 -13.66 5.59 2.53
C GLN A 99 -14.50 4.34 2.29
N VAL A 100 -15.78 4.56 2.07
CA VAL A 100 -16.70 3.55 1.55
C VAL A 100 -16.94 3.87 0.08
N LEU A 101 -16.65 2.90 -0.78
CA LEU A 101 -16.79 3.02 -2.22
C LEU A 101 -17.93 2.11 -2.69
N THR A 102 -18.90 2.68 -3.40
CA THR A 102 -19.97 1.94 -4.06
C THR A 102 -19.77 2.03 -5.56
N ILE A 103 -19.63 0.88 -6.22
CA ILE A 103 -19.51 0.76 -7.67
C ILE A 103 -20.74 0.02 -8.16
N GLN A 104 -21.54 0.66 -9.01
CA GLN A 104 -22.70 0.03 -9.63
C GLN A 104 -22.26 -1.08 -10.60
N PRO A 105 -23.12 -2.08 -10.89
CA PRO A 105 -22.82 -3.08 -11.92
C PRO A 105 -22.41 -2.42 -13.24
N GLY A 106 -21.26 -2.84 -13.79
CA GLY A 106 -20.66 -2.25 -15.00
C GLY A 106 -19.85 -0.97 -14.77
N GLY A 107 -19.83 -0.42 -13.55
CA GLY A 107 -19.03 0.73 -13.17
C GLY A 107 -17.55 0.40 -12.94
N PHE A 108 -16.71 1.43 -12.91
CA PHE A 108 -15.27 1.35 -12.68
C PHE A 108 -14.72 2.64 -12.06
N THR A 109 -13.60 2.56 -11.35
CA THR A 109 -12.95 3.71 -10.70
C THR A 109 -12.01 4.50 -11.61
N GLY A 110 -11.64 3.90 -12.74
CA GLY A 110 -10.63 4.42 -13.65
C GLY A 110 -9.21 4.02 -13.23
N TRP A 111 -8.25 4.13 -14.15
CA TRP A 111 -6.85 3.84 -13.90
C TRP A 111 -6.23 4.91 -13.02
N HIS A 112 -5.71 4.55 -11.87
CA HIS A 112 -4.98 5.48 -11.01
C HIS A 112 -3.91 4.79 -10.16
N THR A 113 -3.02 5.59 -9.56
CA THR A 113 -2.00 5.13 -8.61
C THR A 113 -2.14 5.89 -7.30
N HIS A 114 -1.97 5.19 -6.18
CA HIS A 114 -1.97 5.80 -4.86
C HIS A 114 -0.56 6.25 -4.44
N PRO A 115 -0.44 7.37 -3.69
CA PRO A 115 0.85 7.83 -3.16
C PRO A 115 1.35 6.98 -1.97
N GLY A 116 0.54 6.02 -1.50
CA GLY A 116 0.86 5.16 -0.37
C GLY A 116 0.11 3.82 -0.45
N PRO A 117 0.38 2.90 0.49
CA PRO A 117 -0.27 1.60 0.53
C PRO A 117 -1.78 1.76 0.76
N THR A 118 -2.57 0.88 0.15
CA THR A 118 -4.03 0.90 0.26
C THR A 118 -4.53 -0.50 0.59
N PHE A 119 -5.47 -0.57 1.53
CA PHE A 119 -6.20 -1.78 1.89
C PHE A 119 -7.65 -1.62 1.43
N VAL A 120 -8.18 -2.64 0.73
CA VAL A 120 -9.56 -2.65 0.25
C VAL A 120 -10.19 -3.97 0.66
N ALA A 121 -11.30 -3.89 1.38
CA ALA A 121 -12.13 -5.04 1.69
C ALA A 121 -13.46 -4.93 0.94
N LEU A 122 -13.90 -6.04 0.36
CA LEU A 122 -15.21 -6.10 -0.30
C LEU A 122 -16.29 -6.43 0.73
N ALA A 123 -17.07 -5.41 1.09
CA ALA A 123 -18.17 -5.57 2.03
C ALA A 123 -19.39 -6.28 1.41
N GLN A 124 -19.67 -6.04 0.12
CA GLN A 124 -20.81 -6.60 -0.62
C GLN A 124 -20.46 -6.77 -2.10
N GLY A 125 -21.12 -7.74 -2.76
CA GLY A 125 -20.95 -8.02 -4.18
C GLY A 125 -19.60 -8.61 -4.56
N GLU A 126 -19.20 -8.38 -5.81
CA GLU A 126 -17.94 -8.83 -6.37
C GLU A 126 -17.42 -7.81 -7.39
N GLY A 127 -16.12 -7.85 -7.66
CA GLY A 127 -15.49 -6.97 -8.64
C GLY A 127 -14.18 -7.54 -9.15
N THR A 128 -13.67 -6.98 -10.24
CA THR A 128 -12.38 -7.37 -10.81
C THR A 128 -11.41 -6.22 -10.69
N MET A 129 -10.30 -6.43 -9.99
CA MET A 129 -9.18 -5.51 -10.00
C MET A 129 -8.30 -5.83 -11.20
N TYR A 130 -7.93 -4.81 -11.96
CA TYR A 130 -6.93 -4.91 -13.00
C TYR A 130 -5.65 -4.23 -12.51
N ARG A 131 -4.55 -4.98 -12.46
CA ARG A 131 -3.23 -4.42 -12.14
C ARG A 131 -2.42 -4.29 -13.42
N GLY A 132 -2.01 -3.07 -13.76
CA GLY A 132 -1.11 -2.81 -14.87
C GLY A 132 0.33 -3.20 -14.51
N GLY A 133 1.00 -3.92 -15.41
CA GLY A 133 2.40 -4.32 -15.29
C GLY A 133 3.08 -4.45 -16.66
N GLY A 134 4.38 -4.76 -16.68
CA GLY A 134 5.20 -4.72 -17.90
C GLY A 134 4.78 -5.63 -19.06
N THR A 135 3.92 -6.63 -18.82
CA THR A 135 3.43 -7.58 -19.85
C THR A 135 1.91 -7.53 -20.06
N GLY A 136 1.20 -6.55 -19.48
CA GLY A 136 -0.23 -6.36 -19.71
C GLY A 136 -1.03 -6.03 -18.43
N CYS A 137 -2.35 -6.21 -18.53
CA CYS A 137 -3.27 -6.02 -17.42
C CYS A 137 -3.67 -7.39 -16.85
N THR A 138 -3.31 -7.66 -15.60
CA THR A 138 -3.72 -8.90 -14.92
C THR A 138 -5.05 -8.69 -14.19
N PRO A 139 -6.14 -9.38 -14.59
CA PRO A 139 -7.39 -9.35 -13.85
C PRO A 139 -7.31 -10.24 -12.61
N THR A 140 -7.88 -9.79 -11.51
CA THR A 140 -8.09 -10.61 -10.31
C THR A 140 -9.50 -10.34 -9.78
N LYS A 141 -10.32 -11.39 -9.74
CA LYS A 141 -11.69 -11.30 -9.22
C LYS A 141 -11.67 -11.40 -7.69
N TYR A 142 -12.37 -10.49 -7.04
CA TYR A 142 -12.58 -10.46 -5.61
C TYR A 142 -14.09 -10.52 -5.33
N ALA A 143 -14.46 -11.21 -4.26
CA ALA A 143 -15.83 -11.30 -3.78
C ALA A 143 -15.89 -10.90 -2.30
N VAL A 144 -17.09 -10.84 -1.73
CA VAL A 144 -17.31 -10.58 -0.30
C VAL A 144 -16.38 -11.45 0.56
N GLY A 145 -15.76 -10.82 1.56
CA GLY A 145 -14.80 -11.49 2.45
C GLY A 145 -13.37 -11.48 1.94
N ALA A 146 -13.10 -10.99 0.73
CA ALA A 146 -11.76 -10.64 0.30
C ALA A 146 -11.29 -9.35 1.00
N GLY A 147 -10.09 -9.40 1.58
CA GLY A 147 -9.40 -8.31 2.27
C GLY A 147 -8.02 -8.77 2.72
#